data_AF-A0A958LDG3-F1
#
_entry.id   AF-A0A958LDG3-F1
#
_cell.length_a   1.000
_cell.length_b   1.000
_cell.length_c   1.000
_cell.angle_alpha   90.00
_cell.angle_beta   90.00
_cell.angle_gamma   90.00
#
_symmetry.space_group_name_H-M   'P 1'
#
loop_
_entity.id
_entity.type
_entity.pdbx_description
1 polymer ?
#
loop_
_entity_poly.entity_id
_entity_poly.type
_entity_poly.pdbx_seq_one_letter_code
_entity_poly.pdbx_strand_id
1 'polypeptide(L)'
;MKIAAILLFMVLVSLPVVVLPQAAHASERCVDSFCFPDSVQQNGERLGLLGAAKKRYLIFNLYEAALYGPTNARSPDAILGPVPKRLVIKYLRTIEKKDFIEAARQVLENNPEVPMAAMEAGLRQINAAYRSVEKGDTYELAFDPKRGLTLILNGRE
;
A
#
# COMPACT_ATOMS: atom_id res chain seq x y z
N MET A 1 52.31 56.33 40.07
CA MET A 1 51.01 56.57 40.73
C MET A 1 50.05 55.42 40.36
N LYS A 2 49.81 54.48 41.32
CA LYS A 2 48.68 53.53 41.57
C LYS A 2 47.83 53.01 40.38
N ILE A 3 47.89 51.72 39.98
CA ILE A 3 47.14 50.50 40.42
C ILE A 3 45.63 50.47 40.10
N ALA A 4 45.17 49.48 39.29
CA ALA A 4 43.95 48.62 39.41
C ALA A 4 43.59 48.01 38.02
N ALA A 5 43.84 46.74 37.68
CA ALA A 5 43.07 45.52 38.00
C ALA A 5 41.59 45.55 37.55
N ILE A 6 41.20 44.68 36.59
CA ILE A 6 39.97 43.85 36.57
C ILE A 6 40.10 42.84 35.41
N LEU A 7 40.24 41.57 35.78
CA LEU A 7 39.94 40.39 34.96
C LEU A 7 38.43 40.31 34.70
N LEU A 8 37.96 40.05 33.48
CA LEU A 8 36.65 39.39 33.31
C LEU A 8 36.40 38.78 31.92
N PHE A 9 36.40 37.45 31.91
CA PHE A 9 35.51 36.54 31.15
C PHE A 9 35.55 36.49 29.61
N MET A 10 36.37 35.57 29.13
CA MET A 10 36.16 34.86 27.86
C MET A 10 35.13 33.72 28.11
N VAL A 11 33.82 34.03 28.08
CA VAL A 11 32.78 32.98 28.06
C VAL A 11 32.64 32.49 26.62
N LEU A 12 33.32 31.40 26.26
CA LEU A 12 32.85 30.55 25.17
C LEU A 12 31.52 29.94 25.61
N VAL A 13 30.41 30.48 25.12
CA VAL A 13 29.09 29.88 25.32
C VAL A 13 29.01 28.64 24.42
N SER A 14 29.32 27.47 24.99
CA SER A 14 29.04 26.17 24.36
C SER A 14 27.54 25.90 24.41
N LEU A 15 26.79 26.39 23.42
CA LEU A 15 25.41 25.95 23.24
C LEU A 15 25.40 24.45 22.93
N PRO A 16 24.67 23.62 23.71
CA PRO A 16 24.47 22.23 23.33
C PRO A 16 23.63 22.22 22.04
N VAL A 17 24.22 21.69 20.97
CA VAL A 17 23.49 21.40 19.73
C VAL A 17 22.50 20.29 20.06
N VAL A 18 21.24 20.66 20.29
CA VAL A 18 20.15 19.71 20.44
C VAL A 18 19.90 19.10 19.07
N VAL A 19 20.47 17.91 18.84
CA VAL A 19 20.18 17.10 17.66
C VAL A 19 18.77 16.55 17.84
N LEU A 20 17.78 17.23 17.26
CA LEU A 20 16.43 16.70 17.16
C LEU A 20 16.46 15.49 16.21
N PRO A 21 15.91 14.33 16.59
CA PRO A 21 15.82 13.19 15.69
C PRO A 21 14.94 13.59 14.50
N GLN A 22 15.55 13.67 13.31
CA GLN A 22 14.81 13.80 12.06
C GLN A 22 13.94 12.55 11.92
N ALA A 23 12.63 12.73 12.06
CA ALA A 23 11.69 11.72 11.63
C ALA A 23 11.96 11.46 10.14
N ALA A 24 12.43 10.27 9.81
CA ALA A 24 12.53 9.84 8.42
C ALA A 24 11.11 9.88 7.86
N HIS A 25 10.82 10.89 7.02
CA HIS A 25 9.57 10.92 6.28
C HIS A 25 9.54 9.67 5.41
N ALA A 26 8.58 8.77 5.70
CA ALA A 26 8.30 7.68 4.79
C ALA A 26 7.96 8.30 3.44
N SER A 27 8.76 8.00 2.43
CA SER A 27 8.53 8.50 1.08
C SER A 27 7.26 7.87 0.52
N GLU A 28 6.49 8.65 -0.23
CA GLU A 28 5.22 8.24 -0.80
C GLU A 28 5.15 8.61 -2.28
N ARG A 29 4.39 7.81 -3.04
CA ARG A 29 4.03 8.08 -4.42
C ARG A 29 2.55 8.42 -4.50
N CYS A 30 2.25 9.60 -5.01
CA CYS A 30 0.88 10.05 -5.23
C CYS A 30 0.40 9.69 -6.63
N VAL A 31 -0.83 9.20 -6.71
CA VAL A 31 -1.62 9.06 -7.93
C VAL A 31 -2.78 10.01 -7.76
N ASP A 32 -2.85 11.12 -8.50
CA ASP A 32 -3.98 12.06 -8.53
C ASP A 32 -4.62 12.37 -7.15
N SER A 33 -5.61 11.59 -6.68
CA SER A 33 -6.30 11.84 -5.40
C SER A 33 -5.64 11.21 -4.17
N PHE A 34 -4.87 10.12 -4.31
CA PHE A 34 -4.32 9.38 -3.17
C PHE A 34 -2.81 9.18 -3.24
N CYS A 35 -2.16 9.25 -2.07
CA CYS A 35 -0.77 8.87 -1.89
C CYS A 35 -0.65 7.47 -1.27
N PHE A 36 0.41 6.78 -1.69
CA PHE A 36 0.74 5.42 -1.32
C PHE A 36 2.19 5.41 -0.80
N PRO A 37 2.46 4.84 0.38
CA PRO A 37 3.84 4.77 0.88
C PRO A 37 4.69 3.93 -0.06
N ASP A 38 5.99 4.20 -0.13
CA ASP A 38 6.94 3.45 -0.96
C ASP A 38 7.15 2.01 -0.47
N SER A 39 6.60 1.67 0.70
CA SER A 39 6.65 0.33 1.27
C SER A 39 5.56 0.08 2.30
N VAL A 40 5.19 -1.18 2.49
CA VAL A 40 4.29 -1.64 3.56
C VAL A 40 4.90 -2.81 4.32
N GLN A 41 4.48 -3.01 5.57
CA GLN A 41 4.82 -4.20 6.35
C GLN A 41 3.71 -5.25 6.19
N GLN A 42 4.08 -6.49 5.87
CA GLN A 42 3.19 -7.63 5.80
C GLN A 42 3.84 -8.83 6.49
N ASN A 43 3.23 -9.33 7.57
CA ASN A 43 3.72 -10.49 8.32
C ASN A 43 5.21 -10.40 8.73
N GLY A 44 5.69 -9.19 9.05
CA GLY A 44 7.10 -8.94 9.41
C GLY A 44 8.04 -8.71 8.21
N GLU A 45 7.56 -8.82 6.98
CA GLU A 45 8.32 -8.56 5.77
C GLU A 45 8.00 -7.16 5.21
N ARG A 46 9.03 -6.48 4.71
CA ARG A 46 8.90 -5.17 4.05
C ARG A 46 8.68 -5.38 2.55
N LEU A 47 7.50 -5.03 2.07
CA LEU A 47 7.16 -5.04 0.64
C LEU A 47 7.32 -3.63 0.07
N GLY A 48 8.03 -3.50 -1.04
CA GLY A 48 8.23 -2.22 -1.74
C GLY A 48 7.12 -1.94 -2.75
N LEU A 49 6.86 -0.66 -3.02
CA LEU A 49 5.90 -0.20 -4.01
C LEU A 49 6.43 -0.44 -5.44
N LEU A 50 5.83 -1.41 -6.13
CA LEU A 50 6.22 -1.78 -7.50
C LEU A 50 5.57 -0.87 -8.53
N GLY A 51 4.35 -0.41 -8.28
CA GLY A 51 3.62 0.47 -9.19
C GLY A 51 2.34 1.01 -8.57
N ALA A 52 1.89 2.17 -9.04
CA ALA A 52 0.61 2.75 -8.66
C ALA A 52 -0.05 3.39 -9.89
N ALA A 53 -1.36 3.21 -10.04
CA ALA A 53 -2.10 3.67 -11.21
C ALA A 53 -3.58 3.93 -10.90
N LYS A 54 -4.22 4.75 -11.74
CA LYS A 54 -5.65 5.05 -11.68
C LYS A 54 -6.42 4.21 -12.68
N LYS A 55 -7.51 3.56 -12.24
CA LYS A 55 -8.44 2.85 -13.12
C LYS A 55 -9.60 3.76 -13.52
N ARG A 56 -9.85 3.84 -14.83
CA ARG A 56 -10.98 4.54 -15.43
C ARG A 56 -11.91 3.54 -16.12
N TYR A 57 -13.21 3.80 -16.04
CA TYR A 57 -14.25 3.12 -16.82
C TYR A 57 -15.08 4.17 -17.55
N LEU A 58 -15.08 4.11 -18.89
CA LEU A 58 -15.62 5.16 -19.77
C LEU A 58 -15.06 6.54 -19.38
N ILE A 59 -15.90 7.42 -18.82
CA ILE A 59 -15.52 8.77 -18.38
C ILE A 59 -15.30 8.90 -16.87
N PHE A 60 -15.54 7.84 -16.10
CA PHE A 60 -15.48 7.88 -14.64
C PHE A 60 -14.21 7.21 -14.09
N ASN A 61 -13.57 7.87 -13.12
CA ASN A 61 -12.50 7.27 -12.34
C ASN A 61 -13.11 6.38 -11.26
N LEU A 62 -12.70 5.11 -11.19
CA LEU A 62 -13.25 4.13 -10.25
C LEU A 62 -12.43 4.09 -8.96
N TYR A 63 -11.12 3.90 -9.10
CA TYR A 63 -10.19 3.77 -7.99
C TYR A 63 -8.76 4.07 -8.43
N GLU A 64 -7.90 4.27 -7.45
CA GLU A 64 -6.44 4.27 -7.61
C GLU A 64 -5.89 3.08 -6.85
N ALA A 65 -4.94 2.38 -7.44
CA ALA A 65 -4.39 1.16 -6.90
C ALA A 65 -2.87 1.19 -6.85
N ALA A 66 -2.31 0.55 -5.83
CA ALA A 66 -0.88 0.34 -5.64
C ALA A 66 -0.58 -1.14 -5.45
N LEU A 67 0.44 -1.63 -6.15
CA LEU A 67 0.93 -3.00 -6.04
C LEU A 67 2.26 -3.00 -5.28
N TYR A 68 2.31 -3.79 -4.23
CA TYR A 68 3.47 -4.02 -3.39
C TYR A 68 3.96 -5.46 -3.50
N GLY A 69 5.28 -5.65 -3.43
CA GLY A 69 5.90 -6.98 -3.43
C GLY A 69 7.38 -6.93 -3.03
N PRO A 70 8.10 -8.05 -3.21
CA PRO A 70 9.51 -8.13 -2.84
C PRO A 70 10.34 -7.15 -3.68
N THR A 71 11.21 -6.38 -3.05
CA THR A 71 12.04 -5.36 -3.74
C THR A 71 13.07 -5.97 -4.69
N ASN A 72 13.38 -7.26 -4.53
CA ASN A 72 14.27 -8.02 -5.40
C ASN A 72 13.56 -8.69 -6.58
N ALA A 73 12.24 -8.56 -6.71
CA ALA A 73 11.52 -9.10 -7.86
C ALA A 73 11.83 -8.27 -9.12
N ARG A 74 12.39 -8.92 -10.15
CA ARG A 74 12.90 -8.25 -11.37
C ARG A 74 12.05 -8.48 -12.62
N SER A 75 10.93 -9.18 -12.50
CA SER A 75 10.02 -9.45 -13.63
C SER A 75 8.57 -9.58 -13.17
N PRO A 76 7.59 -9.38 -14.08
CA PRO A 76 6.18 -9.67 -13.80
C PRO A 76 5.97 -11.11 -13.32
N ASP A 77 6.61 -12.09 -13.96
CA ASP A 77 6.47 -13.51 -13.60
C ASP A 77 6.93 -13.80 -12.16
N ALA A 78 7.99 -13.12 -11.70
CA ALA A 78 8.44 -13.23 -10.31
C ALA A 78 7.37 -12.74 -9.32
N ILE A 79 6.59 -11.74 -9.71
CA ILE A 79 5.46 -11.23 -8.90
C ILE A 79 4.23 -12.13 -9.01
N LEU A 80 3.96 -12.72 -10.16
CA LEU A 80 2.85 -13.66 -10.35
C LEU A 80 3.07 -15.00 -9.63
N GLY A 81 4.32 -15.39 -9.38
CA GLY A 81 4.68 -16.56 -8.58
C GLY A 81 4.22 -16.49 -7.11
N PRO A 82 4.45 -17.55 -6.32
CA PRO A 82 4.02 -17.63 -4.91
C PRO A 82 4.94 -16.82 -3.98
N VAL A 83 4.99 -15.50 -4.19
CA VAL A 83 5.70 -14.54 -3.33
C VAL A 83 4.72 -13.63 -2.59
N PRO A 84 5.06 -13.16 -1.38
CA PRO A 84 4.25 -12.16 -0.67
C PRO A 84 3.99 -10.93 -1.53
N LYS A 85 2.74 -10.55 -1.67
CA LYS A 85 2.33 -9.36 -2.45
C LYS A 85 1.08 -8.76 -1.87
N ARG A 86 0.90 -7.46 -2.09
CA ARG A 86 -0.28 -6.74 -1.63
C ARG A 86 -0.77 -5.76 -2.69
N LEU A 87 -2.05 -5.85 -3.03
CA LEU A 87 -2.72 -4.87 -3.87
C LEU A 87 -3.60 -3.99 -2.98
N VAL A 88 -3.34 -2.70 -2.95
CA VAL A 88 -4.14 -1.69 -2.23
C VAL A 88 -4.98 -0.93 -3.24
N ILE A 89 -6.28 -0.81 -3.01
CA ILE A 89 -7.24 -0.15 -3.90
C ILE A 89 -8.01 0.89 -3.09
N LYS A 90 -7.87 2.17 -3.43
CA LYS A 90 -8.59 3.29 -2.83
C LYS A 90 -9.69 3.78 -3.77
N TYR A 91 -10.94 3.71 -3.32
CA TYR A 91 -12.10 3.93 -4.19
C TYR A 91 -12.48 5.41 -4.31
N LEU A 92 -12.76 5.85 -5.54
CA LEU A 92 -13.23 7.19 -5.86
C LEU A 92 -14.76 7.25 -5.99
N ARG A 93 -15.43 6.11 -5.81
CA ARG A 93 -16.87 5.88 -6.04
C ARG A 93 -17.40 4.80 -5.09
N THR A 94 -18.70 4.87 -4.82
CA THR A 94 -19.44 3.76 -4.22
C THR A 94 -19.61 2.64 -5.25
N ILE A 95 -19.35 1.39 -4.84
CA ILE A 95 -19.50 0.21 -5.69
C ILE A 95 -20.17 -0.87 -4.85
N GLU A 96 -21.25 -1.45 -5.37
CA GLU A 96 -21.98 -2.51 -4.70
C GLU A 96 -21.22 -3.84 -4.79
N LYS A 97 -21.33 -4.67 -3.74
CA LYS A 97 -20.75 -6.02 -3.69
C LYS A 97 -20.99 -6.82 -4.96
N LYS A 98 -22.24 -6.80 -5.48
CA LYS A 98 -22.61 -7.57 -6.67
C LYS A 98 -21.82 -7.16 -7.91
N ASP A 99 -21.55 -5.86 -8.05
CA ASP A 99 -20.85 -5.31 -9.23
C ASP A 99 -19.36 -5.68 -9.18
N PHE A 100 -18.77 -5.76 -7.99
CA PHE A 100 -17.43 -6.32 -7.81
C PHE A 100 -17.33 -7.76 -8.27
N ILE A 101 -18.25 -8.60 -7.79
CA ILE A 101 -18.25 -10.04 -8.07
C ILE A 101 -18.40 -10.27 -9.57
N GLU A 102 -19.32 -9.56 -10.21
CA GLU A 102 -19.56 -9.65 -11.66
C GLU A 102 -18.34 -9.17 -12.45
N ALA A 103 -17.79 -7.99 -12.13
CA ALA A 103 -16.62 -7.46 -12.82
C ALA A 103 -15.38 -8.33 -12.65
N ALA A 104 -15.12 -8.83 -11.43
CA ALA A 104 -13.99 -9.73 -11.16
C ALA A 104 -14.15 -11.05 -11.92
N ARG A 105 -15.35 -11.62 -11.95
CA ARG A 105 -15.65 -12.83 -12.71
C ARG A 105 -15.39 -12.62 -14.20
N GLN A 106 -15.87 -11.52 -14.78
CA GLN A 106 -15.63 -11.20 -16.18
C GLN A 106 -14.14 -11.06 -16.51
N VAL A 107 -13.37 -10.45 -15.61
CA VAL A 107 -11.90 -10.34 -15.78
C VAL A 107 -11.27 -11.73 -15.77
N LEU A 108 -11.65 -12.62 -14.85
CA LEU A 108 -11.10 -13.97 -14.78
C LEU A 108 -11.48 -14.82 -16.00
N GLU A 109 -12.74 -14.76 -16.44
CA GLU A 109 -13.22 -15.53 -17.61
C GLU A 109 -12.58 -15.07 -18.93
N ASN A 110 -12.14 -13.81 -19.00
CA ASN A 110 -11.41 -13.27 -20.15
C ASN A 110 -9.92 -13.68 -20.18
N ASN A 111 -9.40 -14.35 -19.15
CA ASN A 111 -8.02 -14.82 -19.06
C ASN A 111 -7.98 -16.35 -19.17
N PRO A 112 -7.76 -16.93 -20.36
CA PRO A 112 -7.92 -18.37 -20.62
C PRO A 112 -6.94 -19.26 -19.83
N GLU A 113 -5.83 -18.71 -19.35
CA GLU A 113 -4.86 -19.39 -18.49
C GLU A 113 -5.36 -19.61 -17.05
N VAL A 114 -6.46 -18.96 -16.66
CA VAL A 114 -7.04 -19.09 -15.31
C VAL A 114 -7.78 -20.43 -15.19
N PRO A 115 -7.40 -21.33 -14.27
CA PRO A 115 -8.06 -22.61 -14.08
C PRO A 115 -9.37 -22.43 -13.28
N MET A 116 -10.41 -21.88 -13.92
CA MET A 116 -11.67 -21.49 -13.29
C MET A 116 -12.28 -22.60 -12.42
N ALA A 117 -12.34 -23.83 -12.93
CA ALA A 117 -12.88 -24.97 -12.19
C ALA A 117 -12.11 -25.28 -10.89
N ALA A 118 -10.78 -25.12 -10.91
CA ALA A 118 -9.94 -25.33 -9.72
C ALA A 118 -10.06 -24.17 -8.71
N MET A 119 -10.33 -22.95 -9.19
CA MET A 119 -10.44 -21.76 -8.35
C MET A 119 -11.82 -21.54 -7.75
N GLU A 120 -12.85 -22.18 -8.29
CA GLU A 120 -14.26 -21.93 -7.96
C GLU A 120 -14.56 -21.97 -6.44
N ALA A 121 -13.95 -22.90 -5.69
CA ALA A 121 -14.13 -22.95 -4.24
C ALA A 121 -13.58 -21.70 -3.52
N GLY A 122 -12.38 -21.25 -3.91
CA GLY A 122 -11.76 -20.03 -3.37
C GLY A 122 -12.49 -18.76 -3.83
N LEU A 123 -12.98 -18.73 -5.07
CA LEU A 123 -13.80 -17.64 -5.58
C LEU A 123 -15.10 -17.50 -4.80
N ARG A 124 -15.77 -18.60 -4.43
CA ARG A 124 -16.94 -18.53 -3.55
C ARG A 124 -16.61 -17.95 -2.17
N GLN A 125 -15.46 -18.32 -1.60
CA GLN A 125 -15.02 -17.79 -0.31
C GLN A 125 -14.76 -16.29 -0.36
N ILE A 126 -14.00 -15.80 -1.36
CA ILE A 126 -13.72 -14.37 -1.48
C ILE A 126 -14.99 -13.57 -1.83
N ASN A 127 -15.86 -14.10 -2.68
CA ASN A 127 -17.14 -13.49 -3.01
C ASN A 127 -18.06 -13.36 -1.79
N ALA A 128 -18.02 -14.34 -0.87
CA ALA A 128 -18.73 -14.25 0.39
C ALA A 128 -18.16 -13.13 1.29
N ALA A 129 -16.84 -12.97 1.33
CA ALA A 129 -16.14 -11.96 2.13
C ALA A 129 -16.29 -10.52 1.62
N TYR A 130 -16.48 -10.31 0.31
CA TYR A 130 -16.68 -8.97 -0.24
C TYR A 130 -17.85 -8.23 0.41
N ARG A 131 -17.70 -6.92 0.54
CA ARG A 131 -18.71 -5.95 0.97
C ARG A 131 -18.76 -4.81 -0.04
N SER A 132 -19.90 -4.12 -0.09
CA SER A 132 -19.98 -2.85 -0.83
C SER A 132 -18.99 -1.86 -0.24
N VAL A 133 -18.47 -0.96 -1.08
CA VAL A 133 -17.56 0.10 -0.67
C VAL A 133 -18.19 1.45 -0.95
N GLU A 134 -17.84 2.44 -0.15
CA GLU A 134 -18.14 3.84 -0.39
C GLU A 134 -16.93 4.58 -0.98
N LYS A 135 -17.15 5.80 -1.48
CA LYS A 135 -16.05 6.68 -1.88
C LYS A 135 -15.12 6.94 -0.69
N GLY A 136 -13.83 6.71 -0.87
CA GLY A 136 -12.80 6.88 0.16
C GLY A 136 -12.41 5.58 0.86
N ASP A 137 -13.21 4.51 0.73
CA ASP A 137 -12.87 3.21 1.27
C ASP A 137 -11.62 2.63 0.61
N THR A 138 -10.96 1.74 1.35
CA THR A 138 -9.76 1.04 0.90
C THR A 138 -9.94 -0.47 1.04
N TYR A 139 -9.82 -1.20 -0.08
CA TYR A 139 -9.58 -2.64 -0.05
C TYR A 139 -8.10 -2.95 -0.16
N GLU A 140 -7.62 -3.91 0.62
CA GLU A 140 -6.31 -4.53 0.44
C GLU A 140 -6.48 -6.03 0.18
N LEU A 141 -5.84 -6.53 -0.88
CA LEU A 141 -5.70 -7.94 -1.19
C LEU A 141 -4.26 -8.34 -0.84
N ALA A 142 -4.09 -8.97 0.31
CA ALA A 142 -2.80 -9.37 0.85
C ALA A 142 -2.59 -10.87 0.65
N PHE A 143 -1.68 -11.24 -0.26
CA PHE A 143 -1.31 -12.64 -0.49
C PHE A 143 -0.03 -12.98 0.26
N ASP A 144 -0.08 -14.06 1.02
CA ASP A 144 1.07 -14.69 1.68
C ASP A 144 1.11 -16.17 1.26
N PRO A 145 2.25 -16.72 0.81
CA PRO A 145 2.31 -18.11 0.34
C PRO A 145 1.94 -19.16 1.40
N LYS A 146 2.10 -18.84 2.68
CA LYS A 146 1.79 -19.75 3.80
C LYS A 146 0.35 -19.60 4.27
N ARG A 147 -0.25 -18.42 4.16
CA ARG A 147 -1.61 -18.12 4.64
C ARG A 147 -2.67 -18.03 3.55
N GLY A 148 -2.27 -17.88 2.30
CA GLY A 148 -3.18 -17.61 1.18
C GLY A 148 -3.51 -16.12 1.02
N LEU A 149 -4.66 -15.85 0.40
CA LEU A 149 -5.15 -14.50 0.15
C LEU A 149 -6.03 -14.03 1.30
N THR A 150 -5.71 -12.86 1.84
CA THR A 150 -6.52 -12.15 2.85
C THR A 150 -7.14 -10.91 2.21
N LEU A 151 -8.43 -10.69 2.46
CA LEU A 151 -9.16 -9.52 2.00
C LEU A 151 -9.39 -8.58 3.20
N ILE A 152 -8.99 -7.31 3.08
CA ILE A 152 -9.02 -6.35 4.18
C ILE A 152 -9.75 -5.10 3.71
N LEU A 153 -10.85 -4.72 4.37
CA LEU A 153 -11.59 -3.48 4.11
C LEU A 153 -11.31 -2.48 5.24
N ASN A 154 -10.77 -1.31 4.90
CA ASN A 154 -10.48 -0.24 5.87
C ASN A 154 -9.68 -0.74 7.09
N GLY A 155 -8.68 -1.59 6.84
CA GLY A 155 -7.83 -2.19 7.87
C GLY A 155 -8.46 -3.35 8.65
N ARG A 156 -9.64 -3.83 8.27
CA ARG A 156 -10.36 -4.94 8.92
C ARG A 156 -10.51 -6.12 7.97
N GLU A 157 -10.09 -7.29 8.41
CA GLU A 157 -10.35 -8.59 7.76
C GLU A 157 -11.81 -9.01 7.91
#